data_AF-A0A853DYF6-F1
#
_entry.id   AF-A0A853DYF6-F1
#
_cell.length_a   1.000
_cell.length_b   1.000
_cell.length_c   1.000
_cell.angle_alpha   90.00
_cell.angle_beta   90.00
_cell.angle_gamma   90.00
#
_symmetry.space_group_name_H-M   'P 1'
#
loop_
_entity.id
_entity.type
_entity.pdbx_description
1 polymer ?
#
loop_
_entity_poly.entity_id
_entity_poly.type
_entity_poly.pdbx_seq_one_letter_code
_entity_poly.pdbx_strand_id
1 'polypeptide(L)'
;MIRRATRALTVLAVVGLLAACTPVQAERLEDDAASAPAVARFYEQPDPLPAGGPGAVIRSAPTLGAPPGSVATRILFHSTDLNGRPVVNSGLLVVPDSPAPAGGRTIVSWGHPTTGVAEDCAPSRSVDPYDSVEGLTDFLNRGYAVVYTDYTGMGTAGPDSYLVGDTEGRNVLDAARAARAVLGDDGSDRVVLWGHSQGGQAVLFAAQLAHTYAPELDVRAAAVAAPATDLASLLRDDIGDVSGVTIGSYAFQAYSTVYDEPLDSILTPHAITALPAMNDLCLLSQNKELHTIAQPLVGRFLTSDPETAEPWAGLLAQNTPGGTALAMPLFVAQGESDKLVRPSATDTFVAAAKADGTTVTYDRIPGATHATVALRSLRSLFDWLHAVGVSGTPDATR
;
A
#
# COMPACT_ATOMS: atom_id res chain seq x y z
N MET A 1 26.21 51.01 -48.91
CA MET A 1 25.72 50.26 -47.73
C MET A 1 24.55 51.02 -47.14
N ILE A 2 23.31 50.59 -47.39
CA ILE A 2 22.05 50.95 -46.70
C ILE A 2 20.97 50.11 -47.41
N ARG A 3 20.30 49.20 -46.70
CA ARG A 3 19.08 48.49 -47.16
C ARG A 3 17.99 48.67 -46.10
N ARG A 4 16.81 49.11 -46.53
CA ARG A 4 15.55 49.12 -45.76
C ARG A 4 14.58 48.10 -46.35
N ALA A 5 13.91 47.36 -45.46
CA ALA A 5 12.61 46.65 -45.55
C ALA A 5 12.47 45.53 -46.62
N THR A 6 11.83 44.37 -46.39
CA THR A 6 10.56 44.16 -45.69
C THR A 6 10.32 42.65 -45.40
N ARG A 7 9.58 42.37 -44.31
CA ARG A 7 8.76 41.16 -43.98
C ARG A 7 9.48 39.86 -43.58
N ALA A 8 9.70 39.70 -42.26
CA ALA A 8 9.60 38.41 -41.59
C ALA A 8 8.19 38.29 -40.99
N LEU A 9 7.49 37.20 -41.30
CA LEU A 9 6.17 36.88 -40.76
C LEU A 9 6.33 36.15 -39.42
N THR A 10 5.52 36.59 -38.47
CA THR A 10 5.39 36.23 -37.07
C THR A 10 5.00 34.77 -36.83
N VAL A 11 5.65 34.10 -35.87
CA VAL A 11 4.99 33.11 -34.99
C VAL A 11 5.48 33.38 -33.58
N LEU A 12 4.64 34.05 -32.79
CA LEU A 12 4.78 34.25 -31.36
C LEU A 12 3.64 33.50 -30.67
N ALA A 13 3.94 32.98 -29.48
CA ALA A 13 3.05 32.42 -28.47
C ALA A 13 2.73 30.91 -28.59
N VAL A 14 3.60 30.08 -28.01
CA VAL A 14 3.14 28.92 -27.25
C VAL A 14 3.13 29.32 -25.78
N VAL A 15 1.96 29.13 -25.20
CA VAL A 15 1.52 29.50 -23.86
C VAL A 15 2.38 28.82 -22.80
N GLY A 16 3.04 29.64 -21.96
CA GLY A 16 3.49 29.19 -20.65
C GLY A 16 2.30 29.15 -19.70
N LEU A 17 1.78 27.95 -19.43
CA LEU A 17 0.94 27.73 -18.26
C LEU A 17 1.87 27.65 -17.04
N LEU A 18 2.14 28.80 -16.43
CA LEU A 18 2.52 28.83 -15.02
C LEU A 18 1.35 28.22 -14.25
N ALA A 19 1.60 27.13 -13.54
CA ALA A 19 0.67 26.58 -12.55
C ALA A 19 0.42 27.66 -11.50
N ALA A 20 -0.64 28.44 -11.69
CA ALA A 20 -1.14 29.32 -10.66
C ALA A 20 -1.64 28.44 -9.53
N CYS A 21 -0.97 28.49 -8.38
CA CYS A 21 -1.46 27.94 -7.13
C CYS A 21 -2.86 28.50 -6.91
N THR A 22 -3.88 27.65 -6.96
CA THR A 22 -5.24 28.10 -6.66
C THR A 22 -5.29 28.55 -5.19
N PRO A 23 -6.15 29.50 -4.82
CA PRO A 23 -6.26 29.95 -3.42
C PRO A 23 -6.50 28.79 -2.44
N VAL A 24 -7.24 27.75 -2.87
CA VAL A 24 -7.45 26.51 -2.11
C VAL A 24 -6.17 25.70 -1.89
N GLN A 25 -5.24 25.70 -2.86
CA GLN A 25 -3.94 25.04 -2.72
C GLN A 25 -2.98 25.86 -1.86
N ALA A 26 -3.05 27.19 -1.91
CA ALA A 26 -2.24 28.07 -1.06
C ALA A 26 -2.69 28.01 0.41
N GLU A 27 -3.99 28.03 0.69
CA GLU A 27 -4.54 27.86 2.04
C GLU A 27 -4.18 26.48 2.62
N ARG A 28 -4.22 25.42 1.81
CA ARG A 28 -3.76 24.08 2.21
C ARG A 28 -2.28 24.06 2.61
N LEU A 29 -1.40 24.66 1.79
CA LEU A 29 0.04 24.70 2.08
C LEU A 29 0.38 25.52 3.35
N GLU A 30 -0.36 26.58 3.65
CA GLU A 30 -0.18 27.38 4.86
C GLU A 30 -0.65 26.65 6.12
N ASP A 31 -1.80 25.96 6.07
CA ASP A 31 -2.31 25.13 7.17
C ASP A 31 -1.42 23.91 7.44
N ASP A 32 -0.84 23.31 6.38
CA ASP A 32 0.09 22.18 6.48
C ASP A 32 1.40 22.61 7.16
N ALA A 33 1.94 23.79 6.81
CA ALA A 33 3.14 24.33 7.45
C ALA A 33 2.90 24.68 8.94
N ALA A 34 1.71 25.17 9.29
CA ALA A 34 1.34 25.50 10.66
C ALA A 34 1.10 24.25 11.54
N SER A 35 0.61 23.16 10.95
CA SER A 35 0.29 21.91 11.66
C SER A 35 1.45 20.91 11.72
N ALA A 36 2.52 21.07 10.92
CA ALA A 36 3.66 20.16 10.84
C ALA A 36 4.25 19.73 12.21
N PRO A 37 4.45 20.61 13.21
CA PRO A 37 4.94 20.17 14.53
C PRO A 37 3.93 19.32 15.31
N ALA A 38 2.64 19.54 15.12
CA ALA A 38 1.58 18.74 15.75
C ALA A 38 1.44 17.37 15.05
N VAL A 39 1.59 17.35 13.72
CA VAL A 39 1.65 16.12 12.94
C VAL A 39 2.87 15.29 13.36
N ALA A 40 4.07 15.88 13.46
CA ALA A 40 5.26 15.18 13.91
C ALA A 40 5.08 14.54 15.30
N ARG A 41 4.56 15.30 16.28
CA ARG A 41 4.27 14.77 17.62
C ARG A 41 3.23 13.66 17.63
N PHE A 42 2.32 13.62 16.66
CA PHE A 42 1.32 12.56 16.58
C PHE A 42 1.97 11.18 16.46
N TYR A 43 3.04 11.08 15.67
CA TYR A 43 3.75 9.83 15.37
C TYR A 43 4.83 9.45 16.38
N GLU A 44 5.14 10.32 17.33
CA GLU A 44 6.02 9.97 18.45
C GLU A 44 5.36 8.86 19.28
N GLN A 45 6.01 7.70 19.30
CA GLN A 45 5.57 6.56 20.10
C GLN A 45 5.67 6.89 21.59
N PRO A 46 4.64 6.60 22.40
CA PRO A 46 4.75 6.74 23.84
C PRO A 46 5.78 5.77 24.42
N ASP A 47 6.55 6.23 25.41
CA ASP A 47 7.44 5.37 26.22
C ASP A 47 7.11 5.57 27.72
N PRO A 48 6.58 4.54 28.42
CA PRO A 48 6.24 3.21 27.90
C PRO A 48 5.00 3.22 27.00
N LEU A 49 4.89 2.21 26.13
CA LEU A 49 3.66 1.99 25.34
C LEU A 49 2.46 1.72 26.26
N PRO A 50 1.28 2.30 25.98
CA PRO A 50 0.07 1.97 26.70
C PRO A 50 -0.27 0.48 26.57
N ALA A 51 -1.00 -0.06 27.55
CA ALA A 51 -1.46 -1.44 27.46
C ALA A 51 -2.52 -1.58 26.36
N GLY A 52 -2.36 -2.56 25.49
CA GLY A 52 -3.29 -2.84 24.39
C GLY A 52 -2.91 -4.12 23.65
N GLY A 53 -3.93 -4.79 23.09
CA GLY A 53 -3.73 -5.88 22.13
C GLY A 53 -3.68 -5.36 20.69
N PRO A 54 -3.43 -6.22 19.70
CA PRO A 54 -3.44 -5.84 18.29
C PRO A 54 -4.73 -5.12 17.89
N GLY A 55 -4.61 -4.03 17.15
CA GLY A 55 -5.71 -3.14 16.77
C GLY A 55 -6.19 -2.15 17.83
N ALA A 56 -5.66 -2.20 19.07
CA ALA A 56 -6.02 -1.24 20.10
C ALA A 56 -5.49 0.17 19.74
N VAL A 57 -6.37 1.17 19.82
CA VAL A 57 -6.03 2.56 19.47
C VAL A 57 -5.23 3.20 20.61
N ILE A 58 -4.04 3.70 20.28
CA ILE A 58 -3.15 4.45 21.17
C ILE A 58 -3.50 5.93 21.12
N ARG A 59 -3.73 6.46 19.92
CA ARG A 59 -4.01 7.88 19.67
C ARG A 59 -4.83 8.04 18.40
N SER A 60 -5.71 9.03 18.38
CA SER A 60 -6.42 9.47 17.18
C SER A 60 -6.48 10.98 17.12
N ALA A 61 -6.49 11.52 15.90
CA ALA A 61 -6.63 12.96 15.66
C ALA A 61 -7.34 13.20 14.32
N PRO A 62 -8.23 14.21 14.22
CA PRO A 62 -8.82 14.57 12.94
C PRO A 62 -7.73 15.06 11.97
N THR A 63 -7.93 14.81 10.68
CA THR A 63 -7.08 15.34 9.62
C THR A 63 -7.80 16.38 8.78
N LEU A 64 -7.06 17.35 8.26
CA LEU A 64 -7.59 18.37 7.37
C LEU A 64 -7.65 17.84 5.93
N GLY A 65 -8.44 18.50 5.09
CA GLY A 65 -8.46 18.25 3.65
C GLY A 65 -9.11 16.94 3.22
N ALA A 66 -9.88 16.28 4.08
CA ALA A 66 -10.65 15.09 3.73
C ALA A 66 -11.51 15.32 2.46
N PRO A 67 -11.72 14.30 1.61
CA PRO A 67 -12.57 14.41 0.44
C PRO A 67 -13.96 14.98 0.77
N PRO A 68 -14.60 15.76 -0.12
CA PRO A 68 -15.93 16.31 0.12
C PRO A 68 -16.95 15.23 0.51
N GLY A 69 -17.75 15.48 1.56
CA GLY A 69 -18.73 14.52 2.09
C GLY A 69 -18.11 13.43 2.96
N SER A 70 -16.90 13.64 3.47
CA SER A 70 -16.22 12.70 4.36
C SER A 70 -15.47 13.40 5.49
N VAL A 71 -15.24 12.64 6.56
CA VAL A 71 -14.36 12.99 7.68
C VAL A 71 -13.21 12.02 7.72
N ALA A 72 -12.04 12.50 8.13
CA ALA A 72 -10.86 11.68 8.23
C ALA A 72 -10.18 11.81 9.59
N THR A 73 -9.67 10.68 10.07
CA THR A 73 -9.02 10.53 11.37
C THR A 73 -7.72 9.78 11.17
N ARG A 74 -6.61 10.40 11.55
CA ARG A 74 -5.33 9.71 11.68
C ARG A 74 -5.34 8.90 12.95
N ILE A 75 -4.84 7.67 12.87
CA ILE A 75 -4.86 6.71 13.96
C ILE A 75 -3.44 6.17 14.20
N LEU A 76 -3.14 5.96 15.47
CA LEU A 76 -1.96 5.26 15.97
C LEU A 76 -2.47 4.07 16.77
N PHE A 77 -2.05 2.86 16.46
CA PHE A 77 -2.61 1.64 17.04
C PHE A 77 -1.56 0.54 17.19
N HIS A 78 -1.85 -0.40 18.10
CA HIS A 78 -1.01 -1.57 18.31
C HIS A 78 -1.10 -2.55 17.13
N SER A 79 0.01 -3.16 16.75
CA SER A 79 0.04 -4.33 15.88
C SER A 79 1.12 -5.30 16.36
N THR A 80 1.45 -6.29 15.52
CA THR A 80 2.37 -7.36 15.88
C THR A 80 3.37 -7.60 14.75
N ASP A 81 4.65 -7.65 15.07
CA ASP A 81 5.68 -8.03 14.09
C ASP A 81 5.70 -9.54 13.81
N LEU A 82 6.60 -9.96 12.90
CA LEU A 82 6.81 -11.36 12.53
C LEU A 82 6.99 -12.28 13.75
N ASN A 83 7.74 -11.82 14.75
CA ASN A 83 8.12 -12.58 15.95
C ASN A 83 7.07 -12.56 17.07
N GLY A 84 5.89 -11.96 16.82
CA GLY A 84 4.83 -11.88 17.83
C GLY A 84 5.02 -10.73 18.82
N ARG A 85 5.96 -9.81 18.59
CA ARG A 85 6.25 -8.70 19.51
C ARG A 85 5.32 -7.52 19.22
N PRO A 86 4.87 -6.79 20.25
CA PRO A 86 4.08 -5.57 20.05
C PRO A 86 4.86 -4.51 19.28
N VAL A 87 4.23 -3.95 18.26
CA VAL A 87 4.71 -2.78 17.49
C VAL A 87 3.61 -1.73 17.41
N VAL A 88 3.97 -0.51 17.04
CA VAL A 88 3.01 0.57 16.79
C VAL A 88 2.95 0.82 15.28
N ASN A 89 1.73 0.88 14.76
CA ASN A 89 1.47 1.34 13.40
C ASN A 89 0.65 2.62 13.43
N SER A 90 0.85 3.43 12.41
CA SER A 90 -0.05 4.52 12.06
C SER A 90 -0.88 4.18 10.83
N GLY A 91 -1.85 5.03 10.57
CA GLY A 91 -2.74 4.91 9.43
C GLY A 91 -3.77 6.03 9.40
N LEU A 92 -4.68 5.93 8.43
CA LEU A 92 -5.75 6.89 8.23
C LEU A 92 -7.08 6.16 8.06
N LEU A 93 -8.10 6.65 8.74
CA LEU A 93 -9.49 6.25 8.58
C LEU A 93 -10.26 7.39 7.92
N VAL A 94 -10.95 7.10 6.82
CA VAL A 94 -11.80 8.05 6.09
C VAL A 94 -13.22 7.48 6.00
N VAL A 95 -14.21 8.29 6.35
CA VAL A 95 -15.59 7.85 6.57
C VAL A 95 -16.55 8.86 5.94
N PRO A 96 -17.64 8.42 5.29
CA PRO A 96 -18.69 9.34 4.85
C PRO A 96 -19.27 10.11 6.04
N ASP A 97 -19.47 11.42 5.88
CA ASP A 97 -20.02 12.29 6.95
C ASP A 97 -21.54 12.11 7.15
N SER A 98 -22.20 11.38 6.24
CA SER A 98 -23.59 10.94 6.39
C SER A 98 -23.79 10.00 7.59
N PRO A 99 -24.98 9.94 8.19
CA PRO A 99 -25.29 8.99 9.26
C PRO A 99 -24.96 7.54 8.87
N ALA A 100 -24.38 6.78 9.79
CA ALA A 100 -24.13 5.36 9.56
C ALA A 100 -25.46 4.57 9.44
N PRO A 101 -25.50 3.54 8.58
CA PRO A 101 -26.66 2.65 8.48
C PRO A 101 -26.80 1.81 9.76
N ALA A 102 -28.00 1.23 9.96
CA ALA A 102 -28.21 0.26 11.02
C ALA A 102 -27.23 -0.93 10.87
N GLY A 103 -26.52 -1.27 11.94
CA GLY A 103 -25.49 -2.32 11.94
C GLY A 103 -24.10 -1.86 11.50
N GLY A 104 -23.89 -0.56 11.28
CA GLY A 104 -22.59 0.05 11.00
C GLY A 104 -22.11 -0.12 9.56
N ARG A 105 -21.11 0.67 9.17
CA ARG A 105 -20.49 0.64 7.83
C ARG A 105 -19.60 -0.60 7.69
N THR A 106 -19.62 -1.22 6.52
CA THR A 106 -18.59 -2.20 6.13
C THR A 106 -17.26 -1.46 6.00
N ILE A 107 -16.20 -2.02 6.59
CA ILE A 107 -14.85 -1.43 6.59
C ILE A 107 -14.08 -2.00 5.42
N VAL A 108 -13.49 -1.13 4.60
CA VAL A 108 -12.45 -1.50 3.63
C VAL A 108 -11.12 -1.30 4.30
N SER A 109 -10.36 -2.37 4.51
CA SER A 109 -8.95 -2.26 4.91
C SER A 109 -8.09 -2.31 3.65
N TRP A 110 -7.52 -1.16 3.32
CA TRP A 110 -6.70 -0.97 2.13
C TRP A 110 -5.22 -1.16 2.47
N GLY A 111 -4.55 -2.04 1.73
CA GLY A 111 -3.09 -2.16 1.71
C GLY A 111 -2.52 -1.30 0.58
N HIS A 112 -1.74 -0.28 0.93
CA HIS A 112 -1.14 0.61 -0.07
C HIS A 112 -0.01 -0.07 -0.87
N PRO A 113 0.21 0.33 -2.14
CA PRO A 113 1.38 -0.08 -2.90
C PRO A 113 2.66 0.58 -2.36
N THR A 114 3.82 0.20 -2.88
CA THR A 114 5.12 0.77 -2.45
C THR A 114 5.15 2.30 -2.47
N THR A 115 5.42 2.92 -1.32
CA THR A 115 5.69 4.36 -1.20
C THR A 115 7.12 4.67 -0.75
N GLY A 116 7.83 3.68 -0.23
CA GLY A 116 9.16 3.74 0.38
C GLY A 116 9.20 2.80 1.59
N VAL A 117 10.24 2.91 2.41
CA VAL A 117 10.38 2.13 3.65
C VAL A 117 10.78 2.96 4.88
N ALA A 118 11.28 4.19 4.69
CA ALA A 118 11.56 5.08 5.80
C ALA A 118 10.28 5.56 6.51
N GLU A 119 10.41 5.97 7.77
CA GLU A 119 9.30 6.48 8.58
C GLU A 119 8.50 7.58 7.86
N ASP A 120 9.19 8.51 7.18
CA ASP A 120 8.59 9.63 6.45
C ASP A 120 7.91 9.24 5.14
N CYS A 121 8.08 8.00 4.67
CA CYS A 121 7.43 7.51 3.45
C CYS A 121 6.02 6.93 3.70
N ALA A 122 5.58 6.90 4.96
CA ALA A 122 4.22 6.55 5.34
C ALA A 122 3.17 7.43 4.61
N PRO A 123 2.18 6.83 3.92
CA PRO A 123 1.12 7.60 3.27
C PRO A 123 0.38 8.54 4.21
N SER A 124 0.14 8.17 5.48
CA SER A 124 -0.60 9.00 6.43
C SER A 124 0.15 10.28 6.86
N ARG A 125 1.48 10.32 6.65
CA ARG A 125 2.36 11.49 6.84
C ARG A 125 2.41 12.41 5.63
N SER A 126 1.96 11.96 4.46
CA SER A 126 1.99 12.78 3.25
C SER A 126 1.09 14.02 3.38
N VAL A 127 1.39 15.02 2.54
CA VAL A 127 0.64 16.28 2.45
C VAL A 127 -0.82 16.03 2.05
N ASP A 128 -1.05 15.10 1.11
CA ASP A 128 -2.39 14.65 0.72
C ASP A 128 -2.50 13.13 0.95
N PRO A 129 -2.86 12.68 2.18
CA PRO A 129 -2.89 11.27 2.55
C PRO A 129 -4.10 10.51 1.97
N TYR A 130 -4.89 11.17 1.09
CA TYR A 130 -6.08 10.63 0.46
C TYR A 130 -5.84 10.27 -1.01
N ASP A 131 -5.00 11.04 -1.71
CA ASP A 131 -4.79 10.96 -3.17
C ASP A 131 -4.27 9.59 -3.64
N SER A 132 -3.47 8.91 -2.80
CA SER A 132 -2.89 7.61 -3.12
C SER A 132 -3.83 6.42 -2.93
N VAL A 133 -4.96 6.61 -2.26
CA VAL A 133 -5.88 5.52 -1.90
C VAL A 133 -6.75 5.13 -3.11
N GLU A 134 -6.41 4.04 -3.80
CA GLU A 134 -7.09 3.68 -5.05
C GLU A 134 -8.55 3.28 -4.83
N GLY A 135 -9.47 4.13 -5.32
CA GLY A 135 -10.91 3.93 -5.20
C GLY A 135 -11.55 4.55 -3.97
N LEU A 136 -10.84 5.38 -3.19
CA LEU A 136 -11.37 6.02 -1.97
C LEU A 136 -12.74 6.66 -2.18
N THR A 137 -12.86 7.59 -3.12
CA THR A 137 -14.12 8.28 -3.42
C THR A 137 -15.23 7.30 -3.84
N ASP A 138 -14.89 6.25 -4.60
CA ASP A 138 -15.86 5.24 -5.02
C ASP A 138 -16.40 4.41 -3.85
N PHE A 139 -15.54 4.04 -2.91
CA PHE A 139 -15.92 3.33 -1.67
C PHE A 139 -16.77 4.24 -0.76
N LEU A 140 -16.33 5.48 -0.53
CA LEU A 140 -17.07 6.44 0.31
C LEU A 140 -18.47 6.72 -0.25
N ASN A 141 -18.59 6.94 -1.56
CA ASN A 141 -19.88 7.15 -2.24
C ASN A 141 -20.82 5.94 -2.14
N ARG A 142 -20.29 4.75 -1.87
CA ARG A 142 -21.05 3.51 -1.65
C ARG A 142 -21.27 3.20 -0.16
N GLY A 143 -20.89 4.12 0.72
CA GLY A 143 -21.16 4.05 2.15
C GLY A 143 -20.16 3.26 2.98
N TYR A 144 -19.06 2.79 2.38
CA TYR A 144 -17.97 2.12 3.10
C TYR A 144 -17.18 3.12 3.96
N ALA A 145 -16.66 2.64 5.09
CA ALA A 145 -15.53 3.30 5.76
C ALA A 145 -14.23 2.73 5.19
N VAL A 146 -13.22 3.56 4.93
CA VAL A 146 -11.93 3.11 4.38
C VAL A 146 -10.84 3.39 5.40
N VAL A 147 -10.08 2.37 5.76
CA VAL A 147 -8.88 2.50 6.60
C VAL A 147 -7.68 1.93 5.88
N TYR A 148 -6.51 2.48 6.15
CA TYR A 148 -5.25 1.83 5.78
C TYR A 148 -4.24 1.93 6.91
N THR A 149 -3.27 1.02 6.87
CA THR A 149 -2.07 1.07 7.71
C THR A 149 -0.91 1.63 6.88
N ASP A 150 0.04 2.31 7.51
CA ASP A 150 1.31 2.64 6.88
C ASP A 150 2.30 1.46 6.85
N TYR A 151 1.94 0.29 7.40
CA TYR A 151 2.84 -0.83 7.73
C TYR A 151 3.87 -0.51 8.84
N THR A 152 4.38 -1.58 9.47
CA THR A 152 5.36 -1.46 10.56
C THR A 152 6.71 -0.94 10.02
N GLY A 153 7.38 -0.09 10.80
CA GLY A 153 8.62 0.56 10.39
C GLY A 153 8.41 1.83 9.55
N MET A 154 7.18 2.06 9.08
CA MET A 154 6.76 3.31 8.47
C MET A 154 5.87 4.11 9.42
N GLY A 155 5.90 5.43 9.28
CA GLY A 155 5.10 6.36 10.07
C GLY A 155 5.65 6.59 11.47
N THR A 156 6.14 5.53 12.10
CA THR A 156 6.68 5.46 13.45
C THR A 156 7.85 4.47 13.50
N ALA A 157 8.73 4.59 14.50
CA ALA A 157 9.89 3.71 14.65
C ALA A 157 9.52 2.22 14.78
N GLY A 158 10.17 1.35 14.03
CA GLY A 158 9.91 -0.09 14.12
C GLY A 158 10.83 -0.90 13.21
N PRO A 159 10.78 -2.23 13.30
CA PRO A 159 11.43 -3.06 12.30
C PRO A 159 10.78 -2.82 10.93
N ASP A 160 11.60 -2.80 9.87
CA ASP A 160 11.10 -2.77 8.49
C ASP A 160 10.21 -3.99 8.23
N SER A 161 9.13 -3.80 7.49
CA SER A 161 8.19 -4.87 7.14
C SER A 161 8.00 -5.07 5.65
N TYR A 162 8.79 -4.41 4.79
CA TYR A 162 8.58 -4.43 3.34
C TYR A 162 8.56 -5.86 2.78
N LEU A 163 7.40 -6.27 2.26
CA LEU A 163 7.13 -7.63 1.75
C LEU A 163 7.38 -8.74 2.79
N VAL A 164 7.31 -8.41 4.08
CA VAL A 164 7.25 -9.38 5.18
C VAL A 164 5.77 -9.74 5.39
N GLY A 165 5.30 -10.74 4.66
CA GLY A 165 3.88 -11.02 4.47
C GLY A 165 3.10 -11.19 5.77
N ASP A 166 3.65 -11.94 6.71
CA ASP A 166 3.03 -12.15 8.02
C ASP A 166 2.84 -10.83 8.80
N THR A 167 3.81 -9.92 8.74
CA THR A 167 3.74 -8.63 9.44
C THR A 167 2.75 -7.70 8.75
N GLU A 168 2.88 -7.50 7.42
CA GLU A 168 1.98 -6.60 6.68
C GLU A 168 0.53 -7.10 6.69
N GLY A 169 0.31 -8.42 6.62
CA GLY A 169 -1.01 -9.02 6.73
C GLY A 169 -1.66 -8.77 8.10
N ARG A 170 -0.91 -8.90 9.20
CA ARG A 170 -1.36 -8.54 10.55
C ARG A 170 -1.67 -7.05 10.64
N ASN A 171 -0.83 -6.19 10.09
CA ASN A 171 -1.02 -4.74 10.07
C ASN A 171 -2.33 -4.35 9.37
N VAL A 172 -2.64 -4.95 8.21
CA VAL A 172 -3.89 -4.70 7.46
C VAL A 172 -5.12 -5.13 8.28
N LEU A 173 -5.08 -6.27 8.98
CA LEU A 173 -6.17 -6.71 9.85
C LEU A 173 -6.31 -5.80 11.09
N ASP A 174 -5.18 -5.39 11.69
CA ASP A 174 -5.17 -4.52 12.86
C ASP A 174 -5.63 -3.10 12.55
N ALA A 175 -5.42 -2.60 11.33
CA ALA A 175 -6.03 -1.36 10.86
C ALA A 175 -7.57 -1.44 10.85
N ALA A 176 -8.13 -2.57 10.40
CA ALA A 176 -9.58 -2.78 10.43
C ALA A 176 -10.13 -2.81 11.87
N ARG A 177 -9.41 -3.46 12.80
CA ARG A 177 -9.73 -3.44 14.24
C ARG A 177 -9.70 -2.02 14.81
N ALA A 178 -8.65 -1.27 14.51
CA ALA A 178 -8.48 0.10 14.99
C ALA A 178 -9.58 1.01 14.42
N ALA A 179 -9.92 0.88 13.14
CA ALA A 179 -11.04 1.59 12.52
C ALA A 179 -12.36 1.29 13.22
N ARG A 180 -12.66 0.01 13.46
CA ARG A 180 -13.87 -0.40 14.18
C ARG A 180 -13.91 0.19 15.60
N ALA A 181 -12.78 0.23 16.30
CA ALA A 181 -12.69 0.83 17.63
C ALA A 181 -12.94 2.34 17.62
N VAL A 182 -12.44 3.07 16.61
CA VAL A 182 -12.70 4.51 16.44
C VAL A 182 -14.15 4.79 16.07
N LEU A 183 -14.74 3.97 15.20
CA LEU A 183 -16.12 4.14 14.73
C LEU A 183 -17.18 3.77 15.77
N GLY A 184 -16.86 2.88 16.72
CA GLY A 184 -17.86 2.37 17.67
C GLY A 184 -19.03 1.70 16.93
N ASP A 185 -20.27 2.09 17.26
CA ASP A 185 -21.48 1.53 16.65
C ASP A 185 -21.67 1.92 15.16
N ASP A 186 -20.95 2.95 14.68
CA ASP A 186 -21.00 3.39 13.28
C ASP A 186 -20.17 2.48 12.36
N GLY A 187 -19.29 1.65 12.93
CA GLY A 187 -18.43 0.71 12.21
C GLY A 187 -18.84 -0.73 12.49
N SER A 188 -18.77 -1.57 11.47
CA SER A 188 -19.11 -2.98 11.63
C SER A 188 -17.89 -3.89 11.76
N ASP A 189 -18.14 -5.16 12.06
CA ASP A 189 -17.17 -6.25 11.97
C ASP A 189 -16.97 -6.76 10.53
N ARG A 190 -17.79 -6.33 9.56
CA ARG A 190 -17.66 -6.73 8.16
C ARG A 190 -16.51 -6.00 7.50
N VAL A 191 -15.59 -6.77 6.94
CA VAL A 191 -14.37 -6.26 6.32
C VAL A 191 -14.28 -6.68 4.85
N VAL A 192 -13.86 -5.74 4.00
CA VAL A 192 -13.34 -5.99 2.66
C VAL A 192 -11.86 -5.67 2.67
N LEU A 193 -11.03 -6.58 2.17
CA LEU A 193 -9.61 -6.33 1.98
C LEU A 193 -9.37 -5.88 0.55
N TRP A 194 -8.63 -4.79 0.35
CA TRP A 194 -8.32 -4.25 -0.98
C TRP A 194 -6.85 -3.84 -1.05
N GLY A 195 -6.12 -4.21 -2.10
CA GLY A 195 -4.71 -3.84 -2.16
C GLY A 195 -4.10 -3.94 -3.55
N HIS A 196 -3.02 -3.20 -3.77
CA HIS A 196 -2.33 -3.14 -5.05
C HIS A 196 -0.83 -3.37 -4.87
N SER A 197 -0.19 -4.12 -5.77
CA SER A 197 1.27 -4.33 -5.77
C SER A 197 1.76 -4.97 -4.45
N GLN A 198 2.66 -4.33 -3.70
CA GLN A 198 3.01 -4.69 -2.32
C GLN A 198 1.77 -4.88 -1.45
N GLY A 199 0.86 -3.90 -1.44
CA GLY A 199 -0.39 -3.99 -0.68
C GLY A 199 -1.31 -5.12 -1.15
N GLY A 200 -1.18 -5.56 -2.41
CA GLY A 200 -1.82 -6.77 -2.89
C GLY A 200 -1.27 -8.03 -2.21
N GLN A 201 0.04 -8.10 -1.99
CA GLN A 201 0.67 -9.19 -1.21
C GLN A 201 0.24 -9.12 0.27
N ALA A 202 0.29 -7.94 0.88
CA ALA A 202 -0.18 -7.73 2.26
C ALA A 202 -1.64 -8.19 2.45
N VAL A 203 -2.52 -7.87 1.50
CA VAL A 203 -3.93 -8.27 1.52
C VAL A 203 -4.11 -9.78 1.37
N LEU A 204 -3.30 -10.44 0.54
CA LEU A 204 -3.35 -11.91 0.43
C LEU A 204 -2.92 -12.59 1.74
N PHE A 205 -1.86 -12.10 2.39
CA PHE A 205 -1.47 -12.58 3.72
C PHE A 205 -2.54 -12.28 4.78
N ALA A 206 -3.12 -11.08 4.77
CA ALA A 206 -4.25 -10.73 5.65
C ALA A 206 -5.43 -11.70 5.46
N ALA A 207 -5.75 -12.06 4.21
CA ALA A 207 -6.81 -13.02 3.91
C ALA A 207 -6.49 -14.43 4.43
N GLN A 208 -5.22 -14.89 4.31
CA GLN A 208 -4.77 -16.18 4.86
C GLN A 208 -4.79 -16.20 6.39
N LEU A 209 -4.45 -15.08 7.03
CA LEU A 209 -4.38 -14.94 8.49
C LEU A 209 -5.71 -14.62 9.16
N ALA A 210 -6.71 -14.13 8.42
CA ALA A 210 -7.95 -13.58 8.98
C ALA A 210 -8.59 -14.50 10.04
N HIS A 211 -8.78 -15.79 9.74
CA HIS A 211 -9.45 -16.72 10.66
C HIS A 211 -8.61 -17.06 11.92
N THR A 212 -7.28 -17.04 11.83
CA THR A 212 -6.41 -17.44 12.95
C THR A 212 -5.95 -16.25 13.79
N TYR A 213 -5.72 -15.10 13.16
CA TYR A 213 -5.20 -13.89 13.79
C TYR A 213 -6.30 -12.90 14.19
N ALA A 214 -7.37 -12.78 13.38
CA ALA A 214 -8.48 -11.86 13.61
C ALA A 214 -9.87 -12.50 13.42
N PRO A 215 -10.18 -13.58 14.17
CA PRO A 215 -11.42 -14.35 14.01
C PRO A 215 -12.70 -13.54 14.30
N GLU A 216 -12.58 -12.42 15.00
CA GLU A 216 -13.69 -11.52 15.29
C GLU A 216 -14.01 -10.53 14.16
N LEU A 217 -13.20 -10.49 13.10
CA LEU A 217 -13.50 -9.77 11.87
C LEU A 217 -14.19 -10.69 10.86
N ASP A 218 -15.35 -10.26 10.38
CA ASP A 218 -16.09 -10.95 9.33
C ASP A 218 -15.57 -10.50 7.96
N VAL A 219 -14.45 -11.09 7.53
CA VAL A 219 -13.84 -10.78 6.23
C VAL A 219 -14.66 -11.39 5.11
N ARG A 220 -15.44 -10.54 4.43
CA ARG A 220 -16.42 -10.95 3.41
C ARG A 220 -15.84 -11.17 2.03
N ALA A 221 -14.77 -10.46 1.70
CA ALA A 221 -14.16 -10.46 0.39
C ALA A 221 -12.72 -9.96 0.48
N ALA A 222 -11.84 -10.54 -0.33
CA ALA A 222 -10.51 -10.02 -0.60
C ALA A 222 -10.41 -9.64 -2.07
N ALA A 223 -9.80 -8.50 -2.36
CA ALA A 223 -9.59 -8.03 -3.72
C ALA A 223 -8.16 -7.50 -3.84
N VAL A 224 -7.51 -7.82 -4.95
CA VAL A 224 -6.14 -7.41 -5.23
C VAL A 224 -5.93 -7.01 -6.67
N ALA A 225 -5.06 -6.04 -6.92
CA ALA A 225 -4.61 -5.65 -8.24
C ALA A 225 -3.09 -5.83 -8.37
N ALA A 226 -2.63 -6.48 -9.44
CA ALA A 226 -1.22 -6.82 -9.68
C ALA A 226 -0.44 -7.19 -8.40
N PRO A 227 -0.90 -8.17 -7.61
CA PRO A 227 -0.29 -8.50 -6.32
C PRO A 227 1.10 -9.12 -6.51
N ALA A 228 2.05 -8.77 -5.64
CA ALA A 228 3.37 -9.40 -5.61
C ALA A 228 3.26 -10.87 -5.12
N THR A 229 3.07 -11.78 -6.08
CA THR A 229 2.73 -13.20 -5.85
C THR A 229 3.83 -14.17 -6.24
N ASP A 230 4.99 -13.65 -6.64
CA ASP A 230 6.20 -14.42 -6.94
C ASP A 230 7.40 -13.52 -6.64
N LEU A 231 7.82 -13.48 -5.38
CA LEU A 231 8.86 -12.55 -4.93
C LEU A 231 10.23 -12.89 -5.51
N ALA A 232 10.51 -14.18 -5.71
CA ALA A 232 11.79 -14.63 -6.20
C ALA A 232 11.98 -14.26 -7.68
N SER A 233 10.97 -14.50 -8.54
CA SER A 233 11.01 -14.02 -9.92
C SER A 233 11.04 -12.51 -10.01
N LEU A 234 10.26 -11.80 -9.18
CA LEU A 234 10.23 -10.35 -9.14
C LEU A 234 11.62 -9.76 -8.81
N LEU A 235 12.26 -10.24 -7.74
CA LEU A 235 13.57 -9.74 -7.31
C LEU A 235 14.73 -10.19 -8.22
N ARG A 236 14.59 -11.30 -8.95
CA ARG A 236 15.56 -11.73 -9.96
C ARG A 236 15.40 -10.94 -11.26
N ASP A 237 14.19 -10.91 -11.83
CA ASP A 237 13.96 -10.42 -13.19
C ASP A 237 14.04 -8.90 -13.28
N ASP A 238 13.60 -8.18 -12.25
CA ASP A 238 13.46 -6.74 -12.30
C ASP A 238 14.76 -6.02 -11.94
N ILE A 239 15.76 -6.73 -11.38
CA ILE A 239 17.09 -6.16 -11.12
C ILE A 239 17.82 -5.71 -12.39
N GLY A 240 17.32 -6.14 -13.56
CA GLY A 240 17.73 -5.66 -14.87
C GLY A 240 17.28 -4.23 -15.19
N ASP A 241 16.47 -3.61 -14.34
CA ASP A 241 16.08 -2.20 -14.44
C ASP A 241 16.13 -1.47 -13.08
N VAL A 242 15.93 -0.15 -13.14
CA VAL A 242 16.03 0.73 -11.96
C VAL A 242 14.92 0.48 -10.94
N SER A 243 13.75 0.01 -11.39
CA SER A 243 12.60 -0.26 -10.54
C SER A 243 12.86 -1.49 -9.70
N GLY A 244 13.37 -2.58 -10.29
CA GLY A 244 13.69 -3.77 -9.50
C GLY A 244 14.90 -3.59 -8.58
N VAL A 245 15.90 -2.77 -8.95
CA VAL A 245 16.95 -2.36 -7.99
C VAL A 245 16.36 -1.61 -6.80
N THR A 246 15.40 -0.72 -7.05
CA THR A 246 14.70 0.02 -5.99
C THR A 246 13.91 -0.92 -5.08
N ILE A 247 13.09 -1.80 -5.64
CA ILE A 247 12.29 -2.76 -4.85
C ILE A 247 13.19 -3.76 -4.11
N GLY A 248 14.28 -4.21 -4.74
CA GLY A 248 15.28 -5.05 -4.11
C GLY A 248 15.96 -4.35 -2.93
N SER A 249 16.28 -3.07 -3.03
CA SER A 249 16.89 -2.32 -1.93
C SER A 249 16.04 -2.34 -0.66
N TYR A 250 14.72 -2.28 -0.81
CA TYR A 250 13.76 -2.39 0.28
C TYR A 250 13.66 -3.82 0.80
N ALA A 251 13.39 -4.79 -0.08
CA ALA A 251 13.14 -6.18 0.32
C ALA A 251 14.35 -6.85 0.99
N PHE A 252 15.55 -6.72 0.42
CA PHE A 252 16.75 -7.35 1.00
C PHE A 252 17.13 -6.70 2.34
N GLN A 253 16.98 -5.38 2.49
CA GLN A 253 17.20 -4.71 3.78
C GLN A 253 16.20 -5.14 4.84
N ALA A 254 14.91 -5.19 4.49
CA ALA A 254 13.85 -5.63 5.38
C ALA A 254 14.13 -7.06 5.87
N TYR A 255 14.42 -7.97 4.94
CA TYR A 255 14.64 -9.38 5.28
C TYR A 255 15.93 -9.59 6.07
N SER A 256 17.00 -8.87 5.74
CA SER A 256 18.22 -8.90 6.54
C SER A 256 17.96 -8.50 7.99
N THR A 257 17.16 -7.47 8.20
CA THR A 257 16.84 -6.95 9.52
C THR A 257 15.90 -7.88 10.30
N VAL A 258 14.87 -8.42 9.64
CA VAL A 258 13.80 -9.20 10.29
C VAL A 258 14.17 -10.66 10.49
N TYR A 259 14.91 -11.26 9.55
CA TYR A 259 15.32 -12.67 9.59
C TYR A 259 16.78 -12.87 10.03
N ASP A 260 17.51 -11.78 10.32
CA ASP A 260 18.93 -11.80 10.73
C ASP A 260 19.85 -12.44 9.67
N GLU A 261 19.51 -12.27 8.38
CA GLU A 261 20.29 -12.79 7.26
C GLU A 261 21.28 -11.73 6.74
N PRO A 262 22.59 -11.99 6.66
CA PRO A 262 23.57 -10.99 6.24
C PRO A 262 23.41 -10.58 4.77
N LEU A 263 23.39 -9.28 4.49
CA LEU A 263 23.24 -8.76 3.12
C LEU A 263 24.36 -9.19 2.16
N ASP A 264 25.59 -9.42 2.65
CA ASP A 264 26.72 -9.80 1.81
C ASP A 264 26.66 -11.26 1.31
N SER A 265 25.68 -12.06 1.78
CA SER A 265 25.39 -13.37 1.22
C SER A 265 24.63 -13.32 -0.12
N ILE A 266 24.02 -12.17 -0.47
CA ILE A 266 23.23 -12.02 -1.72
C ILE A 266 23.50 -10.72 -2.50
N LEU A 267 24.00 -9.66 -1.85
CA LEU A 267 24.22 -8.35 -2.45
C LEU A 267 25.71 -8.07 -2.69
N THR A 268 25.99 -7.24 -3.70
CA THR A 268 27.36 -6.74 -3.91
C THR A 268 27.73 -5.68 -2.87
N PRO A 269 29.03 -5.47 -2.56
CA PRO A 269 29.45 -4.42 -1.65
C PRO A 269 28.99 -3.00 -2.06
N HIS A 270 28.85 -2.76 -3.37
CA HIS A 270 28.36 -1.48 -3.89
C HIS A 270 26.87 -1.31 -3.58
N ALA A 271 26.06 -2.37 -3.72
CA ALA A 271 24.65 -2.35 -3.35
C ALA A 271 24.49 -2.08 -1.85
N ILE A 272 25.20 -2.84 -0.99
CA ILE A 272 25.15 -2.67 0.47
C ILE A 272 25.50 -1.24 0.89
N THR A 273 26.52 -0.64 0.27
CA THR A 273 26.91 0.74 0.55
C THR A 273 25.84 1.76 0.15
N ALA A 274 25.03 1.46 -0.88
CA ALA A 274 24.00 2.35 -1.39
C ALA A 274 22.65 2.23 -0.64
N LEU A 275 22.35 1.07 -0.04
CA LEU A 275 21.05 0.81 0.59
C LEU A 275 20.59 1.91 1.56
N PRO A 276 21.41 2.40 2.52
CA PRO A 276 20.91 3.41 3.46
C PRO A 276 20.40 4.67 2.76
N ALA A 277 21.15 5.16 1.77
CA ALA A 277 20.75 6.34 1.01
C ALA A 277 19.53 6.10 0.11
N MET A 278 19.33 4.87 -0.38
CA MET A 278 18.13 4.52 -1.14
C MET A 278 16.89 4.41 -0.24
N ASN A 279 17.04 3.75 0.91
CA ASN A 279 15.95 3.43 1.82
C ASN A 279 15.48 4.64 2.63
N ASP A 280 16.31 5.68 2.73
CA ASP A 280 15.93 7.01 3.27
C ASP A 280 15.06 7.84 2.31
N LEU A 281 14.91 7.45 1.04
CA LEU A 281 14.19 8.22 0.02
C LEU A 281 12.80 7.62 -0.25
N CYS A 282 11.80 8.49 -0.37
CA CYS A 282 10.45 8.05 -0.70
C CYS A 282 10.22 7.96 -2.20
N LEU A 283 9.60 6.85 -2.64
CA LEU A 283 9.38 6.54 -4.05
C LEU A 283 8.55 7.60 -4.76
N LEU A 284 7.52 8.15 -4.09
CA LEU A 284 6.58 9.08 -4.73
C LEU A 284 7.11 10.53 -4.82
N SER A 285 7.89 10.96 -3.83
CA SER A 285 8.36 12.36 -3.73
C SER A 285 9.81 12.55 -4.17
N GLN A 286 10.66 11.52 -4.07
CA GLN A 286 12.10 11.59 -4.30
C GLN A 286 12.59 10.61 -5.37
N ASN A 287 11.69 10.14 -6.23
CA ASN A 287 11.97 9.12 -7.25
C ASN A 287 13.21 9.39 -8.11
N LYS A 288 13.43 10.65 -8.49
CA LYS A 288 14.57 11.03 -9.34
C LYS A 288 15.91 10.81 -8.63
N GLU A 289 16.00 11.15 -7.36
CA GLU A 289 17.20 10.97 -6.56
C GLU A 289 17.46 9.48 -6.31
N LEU A 290 16.39 8.76 -5.93
CA LEU A 290 16.40 7.32 -5.75
C LEU A 290 16.89 6.59 -7.01
N HIS A 291 16.32 6.92 -8.19
CA HIS A 291 16.77 6.37 -9.47
C HIS A 291 18.21 6.76 -9.82
N THR A 292 18.68 7.93 -9.40
CA THR A 292 20.08 8.34 -9.62
C THR A 292 21.05 7.44 -8.86
N ILE A 293 20.68 7.02 -7.64
CA ILE A 293 21.47 6.08 -6.81
C ILE A 293 21.33 4.64 -7.31
N ALA A 294 20.12 4.24 -7.74
CA ALA A 294 19.83 2.88 -8.21
C ALA A 294 20.45 2.58 -9.58
N GLN A 295 20.48 3.55 -10.50
CA GLN A 295 20.88 3.33 -11.90
C GLN A 295 22.28 2.69 -12.08
N PRO A 296 23.33 3.06 -11.32
CA PRO A 296 24.63 2.41 -11.40
C PRO A 296 24.65 0.95 -10.92
N LEU A 297 23.64 0.51 -10.14
CA LEU A 297 23.55 -0.83 -9.57
C LEU A 297 22.80 -1.81 -10.49
N VAL A 298 22.14 -1.32 -11.54
CA VAL A 298 21.41 -2.16 -12.50
C VAL A 298 22.35 -3.20 -13.12
N GLY A 299 21.99 -4.48 -12.98
CA GLY A 299 22.82 -5.62 -13.39
C GLY A 299 24.08 -5.86 -12.55
N ARG A 300 24.26 -5.14 -11.43
CA ARG A 300 25.42 -5.23 -10.51
C ARG A 300 25.00 -5.27 -9.03
N PHE A 301 23.71 -5.47 -8.76
CA PHE A 301 23.15 -5.40 -7.43
C PHE A 301 23.34 -6.72 -6.65
N LEU A 302 23.07 -7.86 -7.29
CA LEU A 302 23.12 -9.20 -6.69
C LEU A 302 24.48 -9.88 -6.92
N THR A 303 24.92 -10.71 -5.97
CA THR A 303 26.05 -11.64 -6.12
C THR A 303 25.60 -13.04 -6.52
N SER A 304 24.36 -13.41 -6.23
CA SER A 304 23.77 -14.73 -6.52
C SER A 304 22.30 -14.60 -6.91
N ASP A 305 21.74 -15.65 -7.54
CA ASP A 305 20.34 -15.68 -7.95
C ASP A 305 19.43 -15.96 -6.72
N PRO A 306 18.53 -15.04 -6.34
CA PRO A 306 17.69 -15.17 -5.15
C PRO A 306 16.69 -16.33 -5.23
N GLU A 307 16.42 -16.88 -6.42
CA GLU A 307 15.58 -18.07 -6.56
C GLU A 307 16.26 -19.36 -6.11
N THR A 308 17.59 -19.39 -6.05
CA THR A 308 18.36 -20.61 -5.79
C THR A 308 19.34 -20.47 -4.64
N ALA A 309 19.68 -19.25 -4.23
CA ALA A 309 20.57 -18.98 -3.12
C ALA A 309 19.84 -19.14 -1.79
N GLU A 310 20.15 -20.19 -1.03
CA GLU A 310 19.66 -20.34 0.34
C GLU A 310 20.47 -19.49 1.34
N PRO A 311 19.84 -18.94 2.39
CA PRO A 311 18.43 -19.13 2.78
C PRO A 311 17.43 -18.18 2.08
N TRP A 312 17.89 -17.27 1.22
CA TRP A 312 17.05 -16.26 0.57
C TRP A 312 15.90 -16.86 -0.25
N ALA A 313 16.14 -17.94 -0.98
CA ALA A 313 15.10 -18.65 -1.73
C ALA A 313 13.97 -19.13 -0.79
N GLY A 314 14.33 -19.74 0.35
CA GLY A 314 13.37 -20.13 1.38
C GLY A 314 12.61 -18.95 2.00
N LEU A 315 13.30 -17.85 2.30
CA LEU A 315 12.69 -16.64 2.86
C LEU A 315 11.70 -15.98 1.89
N LEU A 316 12.06 -15.88 0.61
CA LEU A 316 11.19 -15.32 -0.43
C LEU A 316 9.98 -16.22 -0.68
N ALA A 317 10.15 -17.54 -0.64
CA ALA A 317 9.05 -18.49 -0.71
C ALA A 317 8.11 -18.36 0.49
N GLN A 318 8.65 -18.21 1.71
CA GLN A 318 7.87 -18.01 2.93
C GLN A 318 6.99 -16.75 2.87
N ASN A 319 7.43 -15.71 2.16
CA ASN A 319 6.73 -14.44 2.04
C ASN A 319 5.98 -14.28 0.70
N THR A 320 5.89 -15.36 -0.08
CA THR A 320 5.08 -15.43 -1.29
C THR A 320 3.69 -15.98 -0.93
N PRO A 321 2.59 -15.27 -1.20
CA PRO A 321 1.25 -15.70 -0.81
C PRO A 321 0.77 -16.89 -1.63
N GLY A 322 0.01 -17.80 -1.01
CA GLY A 322 -0.53 -19.00 -1.64
C GLY A 322 -0.39 -20.26 -0.77
N GLY A 323 -0.75 -21.42 -1.34
CA GLY A 323 -0.61 -22.73 -0.67
C GLY A 323 -1.69 -23.02 0.38
N THR A 324 -2.74 -22.20 0.47
CA THR A 324 -3.88 -22.42 1.36
C THR A 324 -5.14 -21.78 0.76
N ALA A 325 -6.26 -22.48 0.83
CA ALA A 325 -7.55 -21.97 0.39
C ALA A 325 -7.98 -20.76 1.24
N LEU A 326 -8.40 -19.68 0.59
CA LEU A 326 -9.01 -18.55 1.29
C LEU A 326 -10.47 -18.88 1.65
N ALA A 327 -10.89 -18.48 2.85
CA ALA A 327 -12.25 -18.70 3.35
C ALA A 327 -13.31 -17.78 2.71
N MET A 328 -12.86 -16.74 2.01
CA MET A 328 -13.68 -15.73 1.34
C MET A 328 -13.41 -15.72 -0.18
N PRO A 329 -14.34 -15.21 -1.01
CA PRO A 329 -14.09 -15.04 -2.43
C PRO A 329 -12.98 -14.01 -2.68
N LEU A 330 -12.18 -14.27 -3.71
CA LEU A 330 -11.03 -13.47 -4.11
C LEU A 330 -11.25 -12.83 -5.50
N PHE A 331 -11.14 -11.51 -5.59
CA PHE A 331 -11.03 -10.80 -6.86
C PHE A 331 -9.57 -10.49 -7.15
N VAL A 332 -9.10 -10.82 -8.36
CA VAL A 332 -7.75 -10.50 -8.83
C VAL A 332 -7.87 -9.68 -10.10
N ALA A 333 -7.25 -8.51 -10.15
CA ALA A 333 -7.10 -7.72 -11.36
C ALA A 333 -5.63 -7.73 -11.82
N GLN A 334 -5.39 -7.91 -13.11
CA GLN A 334 -4.05 -7.84 -13.70
C GLN A 334 -4.05 -7.02 -14.98
N GLY A 335 -3.13 -6.06 -15.08
CA GLY A 335 -2.91 -5.30 -16.30
C GLY A 335 -2.09 -6.12 -17.29
N GLU A 336 -2.57 -6.27 -18.53
CA GLU A 336 -1.86 -7.06 -19.55
C GLU A 336 -0.55 -6.41 -20.03
N SER A 337 -0.40 -5.09 -19.83
CA SER A 337 0.80 -4.32 -20.14
C SER A 337 1.71 -4.12 -18.93
N ASP A 338 1.47 -4.82 -17.81
CA ASP A 338 2.34 -4.78 -16.64
C ASP A 338 3.74 -5.32 -16.98
N LYS A 339 4.76 -4.64 -16.49
CA LYS A 339 6.19 -4.92 -16.70
C LYS A 339 6.96 -5.10 -15.40
N LEU A 340 6.32 -4.86 -14.25
CA LEU A 340 6.90 -5.07 -12.93
C LEU A 340 6.36 -6.40 -12.39
N VAL A 341 5.09 -6.42 -11.97
CA VAL A 341 4.40 -7.68 -11.66
C VAL A 341 3.88 -8.28 -12.96
N ARG A 342 4.73 -9.12 -13.57
CA ARG A 342 4.44 -9.73 -14.88
C ARG A 342 3.11 -10.50 -14.83
N PRO A 343 2.24 -10.38 -15.87
CA PRO A 343 0.97 -11.09 -15.90
C PRO A 343 1.08 -12.60 -15.73
N SER A 344 2.18 -13.21 -16.16
CA SER A 344 2.44 -14.65 -15.99
C SER A 344 2.59 -15.09 -14.53
N ALA A 345 3.11 -14.23 -13.66
CA ALA A 345 3.21 -14.52 -12.22
C ALA A 345 1.79 -14.58 -11.62
N THR A 346 0.96 -13.57 -11.91
CA THR A 346 -0.43 -13.53 -11.46
C THR A 346 -1.28 -14.66 -12.06
N ASP A 347 -1.07 -15.01 -13.34
CA ASP A 347 -1.72 -16.15 -13.98
C ASP A 347 -1.41 -17.47 -13.22
N THR A 348 -0.15 -17.67 -12.83
CA THR A 348 0.30 -18.84 -12.05
C THR A 348 -0.35 -18.86 -10.66
N PHE A 349 -0.33 -17.74 -9.95
CA PHE A 349 -0.97 -17.60 -8.64
C PHE A 349 -2.49 -17.89 -8.71
N VAL A 350 -3.20 -17.31 -9.68
CA VAL A 350 -4.65 -17.54 -9.85
C VAL A 350 -4.96 -19.02 -10.11
N ALA A 351 -4.14 -19.70 -10.92
CA ALA A 351 -4.30 -21.12 -11.17
C ALA A 351 -4.09 -21.95 -9.89
N ALA A 352 -3.04 -21.65 -9.12
CA ALA A 352 -2.75 -22.30 -7.85
C ALA A 352 -3.85 -22.06 -6.81
N ALA A 353 -4.28 -20.81 -6.61
CA ALA A 353 -5.33 -20.46 -5.65
C ALA A 353 -6.66 -21.17 -5.96
N LYS A 354 -7.02 -21.30 -7.24
CA LYS A 354 -8.18 -22.10 -7.68
C LYS A 354 -8.01 -23.59 -7.41
N ALA A 355 -6.81 -24.13 -7.63
CA ALA A 355 -6.50 -25.53 -7.35
C ALA A 355 -6.55 -25.85 -5.84
N ASP A 356 -6.15 -24.90 -5.00
CA ASP A 356 -6.26 -24.98 -3.55
C ASP A 356 -7.72 -24.89 -3.05
N GLY A 357 -8.67 -24.49 -3.91
CA GLY A 357 -10.11 -24.43 -3.60
C GLY A 357 -10.66 -23.02 -3.35
N THR A 358 -9.86 -21.98 -3.55
CA THR A 358 -10.33 -20.59 -3.42
C THR A 358 -11.29 -20.24 -4.55
N THR A 359 -12.39 -19.55 -4.23
CA THR A 359 -13.29 -18.98 -5.24
C THR A 359 -12.68 -17.70 -5.81
N VAL A 360 -12.05 -17.79 -6.99
CA VAL A 360 -11.34 -16.67 -7.62
C VAL A 360 -12.06 -16.12 -8.84
N THR A 361 -12.37 -14.83 -8.84
CA THR A 361 -12.72 -14.04 -10.03
C THR A 361 -11.47 -13.32 -10.53
N TYR A 362 -11.09 -13.55 -11.79
CA TYR A 362 -9.87 -12.99 -12.36
C TYR A 362 -10.19 -12.08 -13.54
N ASP A 363 -9.84 -10.79 -13.42
CA ASP A 363 -10.04 -9.74 -14.41
C ASP A 363 -8.71 -9.34 -15.04
N ARG A 364 -8.53 -9.68 -16.32
CA ARG A 364 -7.37 -9.24 -17.11
C ARG A 364 -7.76 -8.01 -17.89
N ILE A 365 -7.02 -6.92 -17.70
CA ILE A 365 -7.39 -5.60 -18.23
C ILE A 365 -6.45 -5.23 -19.38
N PRO A 366 -6.92 -5.26 -20.64
CA PRO A 366 -6.11 -4.91 -21.79
C PRO A 366 -5.56 -3.48 -21.72
N GLY A 367 -4.26 -3.36 -22.01
CA GLY A 367 -3.56 -2.08 -22.04
C GLY A 367 -3.34 -1.41 -20.68
N ALA A 368 -3.85 -1.96 -19.58
CA ALA A 368 -3.51 -1.47 -18.24
C ALA A 368 -2.07 -1.86 -17.88
N THR A 369 -1.35 -0.92 -17.30
CA THR A 369 0.01 -1.06 -16.78
C THR A 369 -0.03 -1.34 -15.28
N HIS A 370 1.14 -1.63 -14.67
CA HIS A 370 1.27 -1.75 -13.22
C HIS A 370 0.62 -0.57 -12.48
N ALA A 371 1.00 0.66 -12.84
CA ALA A 371 0.51 1.86 -12.16
C ALA A 371 -0.99 2.17 -12.38
N THR A 372 -1.66 1.53 -13.35
CA THR A 372 -3.04 1.89 -13.72
C THR A 372 -4.07 0.81 -13.42
N VAL A 373 -3.64 -0.44 -13.20
CA VAL A 373 -4.55 -1.59 -13.08
C VAL A 373 -5.54 -1.44 -11.91
N ALA A 374 -5.10 -0.96 -10.74
CA ALA A 374 -5.97 -0.79 -9.58
C ALA A 374 -7.17 0.13 -9.90
N LEU A 375 -6.90 1.34 -10.38
CA LEU A 375 -7.95 2.30 -10.77
C LEU A 375 -8.80 1.80 -11.95
N ARG A 376 -8.18 1.14 -12.94
CA ARG A 376 -8.89 0.60 -14.10
C ARG A 376 -9.81 -0.57 -13.75
N SER A 377 -9.54 -1.25 -12.64
CA SER A 377 -10.33 -2.39 -12.14
C SER A 377 -11.52 -1.99 -11.26
N LEU A 378 -11.63 -0.72 -10.84
CA LEU A 378 -12.65 -0.31 -9.86
C LEU A 378 -14.08 -0.65 -10.31
N ARG A 379 -14.41 -0.47 -11.60
CA ARG A 379 -15.74 -0.81 -12.11
C ARG A 379 -16.04 -2.31 -11.95
N SER A 380 -15.14 -3.19 -12.39
CA SER A 380 -15.32 -4.64 -12.28
C SER A 380 -15.24 -5.13 -10.84
N LEU A 381 -14.42 -4.49 -9.99
CA LEU A 381 -14.37 -4.72 -8.56
C LEU A 381 -15.72 -4.48 -7.90
N PHE A 382 -16.37 -3.33 -8.15
CA PHE A 382 -17.68 -3.05 -7.55
C PHE A 382 -18.80 -3.91 -8.12
N ASP A 383 -18.78 -4.20 -9.43
CA ASP A 383 -19.71 -5.16 -10.04
C ASP A 383 -19.58 -6.54 -9.36
N TRP A 384 -18.34 -6.96 -9.06
CA TRP A 384 -18.05 -8.22 -8.35
C TRP A 384 -18.46 -8.20 -6.88
N LEU A 385 -18.12 -7.15 -6.11
CA LEU A 385 -18.51 -7.01 -4.70
C LEU A 385 -20.03 -7.13 -4.55
N HIS A 386 -20.79 -6.48 -5.44
CA HIS A 386 -22.23 -6.61 -5.46
C HIS A 386 -22.68 -8.05 -5.74
N ALA A 387 -22.07 -8.73 -6.73
CA ALA A 387 -22.40 -10.11 -7.08
C ALA A 387 -22.13 -11.11 -5.95
N VAL A 388 -21.12 -10.86 -5.10
CA VAL A 388 -20.83 -11.68 -3.91
C VAL A 388 -21.57 -11.23 -2.65
N GLY A 389 -22.52 -10.29 -2.78
CA GLY A 389 -23.39 -9.84 -1.67
C GLY A 389 -22.69 -8.93 -0.66
N VAL A 390 -21.68 -8.17 -1.10
CA VAL A 390 -20.94 -7.22 -0.26
C VAL A 390 -21.29 -5.79 -0.65
N SER A 391 -21.68 -5.00 0.36
CA SER A 391 -22.09 -3.60 0.24
C SER A 391 -21.52 -2.75 1.37
N GLY A 392 -21.42 -1.43 1.15
CA GLY A 392 -20.89 -0.49 2.15
C GLY A 392 -21.87 -0.22 3.29
N THR A 393 -23.16 -0.26 2.97
CA THR A 393 -24.24 -0.25 3.95
C THR A 393 -24.89 -1.63 3.98
N PRO A 394 -25.17 -2.22 5.15
CA PRO A 394 -26.04 -3.40 5.23
C PRO A 394 -27.29 -3.14 4.40
N ASP A 395 -27.61 -4.06 3.47
CA ASP A 395 -28.75 -3.89 2.57
C ASP A 395 -29.95 -3.39 3.37
N ALA A 396 -30.49 -2.25 2.96
CA ALA A 396 -31.80 -1.80 3.39
C ALA A 396 -32.84 -2.75 2.77
N THR A 397 -32.96 -3.93 3.38
CA THR A 397 -33.88 -5.03 3.05
C THR A 397 -33.76 -5.63 1.64
N ARG A 398 -33.67 -6.97 1.62
CA ARG A 398 -34.16 -7.80 0.51
C ARG A 398 -35.61 -7.48 0.16
#